data_AF-A0A8T5NST7-F1
#
_entry.id   AF-A0A8T5NST7-F1
#
_cell.length_a   1.000
_cell.length_b   1.000
_cell.length_c   1.000
_cell.angle_alpha   90.00
_cell.angle_beta   90.00
_cell.angle_gamma   90.00
#
_symmetry.space_group_name_H-M   'P 1'
#
loop_
_entity.id
_entity.type
_entity.pdbx_description
1 polymer ?
#
loop_
_entity_poly.entity_id
_entity_poly.type
_entity_poly.pdbx_seq_one_letter_code
_entity_poly.pdbx_strand_id
1 'polypeptide(L)'
;MRNTDRMKFVIGLVLLFGGLNLAILLSHLSRYYGVALIFAGIGVLAWAARDIEKTIPETEKPDNLASKIVHAITFNGKFIAFLPLMGIGVLVTVIAFNLMVANNYYLGSNDYVALLLGGVLIAYNFIPKRYAVERDFALLFSLLLFILLVIPTTILELTSSDADTNSPITYYLLAAPTAALSRLFGIPVVSPFMDAGTPIYNHMEIIGNDGMPIILSISLSCSGLYSVAIFVSAFIAFVAVEYKKFDRKVGLLLGIGIFLAWVANILRMTLIIVVGYYEGAATMVWVHNNVGELIFMAWVTLFWLFMFRYFGILDKKTEKTESGRSRRGKCAVCGEPLSPTIPSARCECGSVFHSGCILTEGSRCPSCGVDVNIRNREDY
;
A
#
# COMPACT_ATOMS: atom_id res chain seq x y z
N MET A 1 5.98 -14.97 20.73
CA MET A 1 7.44 -14.76 20.78
C MET A 1 7.88 -14.70 22.22
N ARG A 2 8.92 -15.46 22.57
CA ARG A 2 9.57 -15.29 23.87
C ARG A 2 10.41 -14.01 23.82
N ASN A 3 10.62 -13.39 24.98
CA ASN A 3 11.38 -12.14 25.08
C ASN A 3 12.80 -12.26 24.48
N THR A 4 13.35 -13.47 24.54
CA THR A 4 14.65 -13.86 23.97
C THR A 4 14.73 -13.69 22.46
N ASP A 5 13.66 -13.99 21.72
CA ASP A 5 13.69 -14.00 20.25
C ASP A 5 13.67 -12.57 19.71
N ARG A 6 12.97 -11.68 20.41
CA ARG A 6 12.95 -10.24 20.13
C ARG A 6 14.33 -9.63 20.34
N MET A 7 15.03 -10.02 21.40
CA MET A 7 16.37 -9.51 21.69
C MET A 7 17.39 -9.94 20.64
N LYS A 8 17.37 -11.20 20.20
CA LYS A 8 18.22 -11.68 19.09
C LYS A 8 17.99 -10.86 17.81
N PHE A 9 16.73 -10.59 17.48
CA PHE A 9 16.38 -9.80 16.31
C PHE A 9 16.90 -8.35 16.41
N VAL A 10 16.68 -7.68 17.54
CA VAL A 10 17.18 -6.31 17.76
C VAL A 10 18.70 -6.27 17.68
N ILE A 11 19.41 -7.24 18.26
CA ILE A 11 20.87 -7.36 18.15
C ILE A 11 21.29 -7.50 16.69
N GLY A 12 20.65 -8.39 15.93
CA GLY A 12 20.93 -8.56 14.50
C GLY A 12 20.71 -7.29 13.69
N LEU A 13 19.67 -6.52 14.01
CA LEU A 13 19.33 -5.26 13.35
C LEU A 13 20.34 -4.14 13.69
N VAL A 14 20.73 -4.03 14.97
CA VAL A 14 21.79 -3.09 15.41
C VAL A 14 23.13 -3.41 14.74
N LEU A 15 23.50 -4.69 14.64
CA LEU A 15 24.72 -5.10 13.94
C LEU A 15 24.66 -4.78 12.44
N LEU A 16 23.52 -5.05 11.80
CA LEU A 16 23.30 -4.76 10.39
C LEU A 16 23.41 -3.25 10.09
N PHE A 17 22.64 -2.42 10.79
CA PHE A 17 22.62 -0.97 10.56
C PHE A 17 23.90 -0.29 11.05
N GLY A 18 24.49 -0.76 12.16
CA GLY A 18 25.80 -0.30 12.62
C GLY A 18 26.90 -0.61 11.62
N GLY A 19 26.88 -1.81 11.02
CA GLY A 19 27.79 -2.19 9.94
C GLY A 19 27.57 -1.38 8.66
N LEU A 20 26.30 -1.12 8.30
CA LEU A 20 25.93 -0.25 7.17
C LEU A 20 26.49 1.16 7.35
N ASN A 21 26.30 1.73 8.54
CA ASN A 21 26.79 3.05 8.91
C ASN A 21 28.33 3.10 8.81
N LEU A 22 29.03 2.11 9.38
CA LEU A 22 30.50 2.02 9.27
C LEU A 22 31.00 1.84 7.84
N ALA A 23 30.26 1.11 7.00
CA ALA A 23 30.62 0.88 5.60
C ALA A 23 30.41 2.12 4.72
N ILE A 24 29.34 2.88 4.98
CA ILE A 24 28.90 4.00 4.13
C ILE A 24 29.46 5.35 4.64
N LEU A 25 29.33 5.64 5.94
CA LEU A 25 29.52 6.97 6.52
C LEU A 25 30.95 7.25 7.02
N LEU A 26 31.92 6.37 6.74
CA LEU A 26 33.36 6.65 6.84
C LEU A 26 33.78 7.33 8.16
N SER A 27 33.66 6.61 9.28
CA SER A 27 34.16 7.05 10.59
C SER A 27 35.46 6.33 10.96
N HIS A 28 36.63 6.74 10.42
CA HIS A 28 38.01 6.34 10.80
C HIS A 28 38.39 4.84 10.93
N LEU A 29 37.43 3.90 10.92
CA LEU A 29 37.61 2.45 10.97
C LEU A 29 37.59 1.90 9.54
N SER A 30 38.36 0.83 9.32
CA SER A 30 38.46 0.23 7.99
C SER A 30 37.09 -0.31 7.53
N ARG A 31 36.74 -0.07 6.26
CA ARG A 31 35.49 -0.54 5.63
C ARG A 31 35.26 -2.04 5.81
N TYR A 32 36.32 -2.82 5.98
CA TYR A 32 36.27 -4.26 6.25
C TYR A 32 35.50 -4.60 7.54
N TYR A 33 35.60 -3.79 8.59
CA TYR A 33 34.84 -3.99 9.83
C TYR A 33 33.34 -3.74 9.63
N GLY A 34 32.98 -2.73 8.83
CA GLY A 34 31.58 -2.47 8.47
C GLY A 34 30.96 -3.65 7.73
N VAL A 35 31.66 -4.17 6.72
CA VAL A 35 31.23 -5.36 5.96
C VAL A 35 31.13 -6.60 6.85
N ALA A 36 32.09 -6.85 7.74
CA ALA A 36 32.04 -7.97 8.69
C ALA A 36 30.83 -7.88 9.64
N LEU A 37 30.52 -6.68 10.16
CA LEU A 37 29.35 -6.44 11.00
C LEU A 37 28.03 -6.64 10.25
N ILE A 38 27.96 -6.24 8.98
CA ILE A 38 26.80 -6.53 8.11
C ILE A 38 26.60 -8.05 8.04
N PHE A 39 27.62 -8.83 7.69
CA PHE A 39 27.49 -10.29 7.60
C PHE A 39 27.11 -10.94 8.94
N ALA A 40 27.70 -10.48 10.06
CA ALA A 40 27.34 -10.95 11.39
C ALA A 40 25.87 -10.65 11.73
N GLY A 41 25.40 -9.43 11.44
CA GLY A 41 24.01 -9.03 11.61
C GLY A 41 23.05 -9.90 10.81
N ILE A 42 23.35 -10.16 9.52
CA ILE A 42 22.57 -11.05 8.66
C ILE A 42 22.48 -12.46 9.26
N GLY A 43 23.60 -13.01 9.75
CA GLY A 43 23.63 -14.34 10.37
C GLY A 43 22.74 -14.44 11.61
N VAL A 44 22.78 -13.42 12.48
CA VAL A 44 21.93 -13.36 13.68
C VAL A 44 20.44 -13.22 13.32
N LEU A 45 20.12 -12.40 12.33
CA LEU A 45 18.74 -12.23 11.83
C LEU A 45 18.19 -13.53 11.23
N ALA A 46 18.99 -14.25 10.44
CA ALA A 46 18.61 -15.54 9.87
C ALA A 46 18.40 -16.62 10.94
N TRP A 47 19.22 -16.62 12.00
CA TRP A 47 19.04 -17.52 13.14
C TRP A 47 17.77 -17.20 13.93
N ALA A 48 17.51 -15.93 14.21
CA ALA A 48 16.28 -15.49 14.89
C ALA A 48 15.02 -15.83 14.09
N ALA A 49 15.07 -15.73 12.75
CA ALA A 49 13.95 -16.08 11.87
C ALA A 49 13.57 -17.57 11.94
N ARG A 50 14.55 -18.48 12.07
CA ARG A 50 14.32 -19.94 12.14
C ARG A 50 13.57 -20.37 13.40
N ASP A 51 13.78 -19.71 14.53
CA ASP A 51 13.12 -20.06 15.79
C ASP A 51 11.62 -19.69 15.79
N ILE A 52 11.23 -18.70 14.98
CA ILE A 52 9.84 -18.20 14.88
C ILE A 52 8.93 -19.19 14.15
N GLU A 53 9.45 -19.86 13.12
CA GLU A 53 8.69 -20.79 12.26
C GLU A 53 8.07 -21.95 13.05
N LYS A 54 8.66 -22.34 14.19
CA LYS A 54 8.20 -23.47 14.99
C LYS A 54 6.98 -23.18 15.89
N THR A 55 6.55 -21.92 16.03
CA THR A 55 5.61 -21.53 17.10
C THR A 55 4.29 -20.93 16.63
N ILE A 56 3.96 -20.99 15.34
CA ILE A 56 2.74 -20.36 14.81
C ILE A 56 1.64 -21.42 14.62
N PRO A 57 0.67 -21.55 15.55
CA PRO A 57 -0.54 -22.34 15.29
C PRO A 57 -1.35 -21.67 14.16
N GLU A 58 -1.91 -22.53 13.29
CA GLU A 58 -2.87 -22.16 12.25
C GLU A 58 -4.16 -21.64 12.89
N THR A 59 -4.28 -20.32 13.04
CA THR A 59 -5.55 -19.66 13.35
C THR A 59 -6.11 -19.05 12.07
N GLU A 60 -7.45 -19.05 11.94
CA GLU A 60 -8.24 -18.66 10.77
C GLU A 60 -7.57 -17.60 9.89
N LYS A 61 -7.28 -18.00 8.65
CA LYS A 61 -6.67 -17.15 7.63
C LYS A 61 -7.63 -15.98 7.33
N PRO A 62 -7.15 -14.72 7.40
CA PRO A 62 -7.95 -13.60 6.92
C PRO A 62 -8.24 -13.81 5.42
N ASP A 63 -9.51 -13.98 5.05
CA ASP A 63 -9.97 -14.14 3.66
C ASP A 63 -10.09 -12.77 2.98
N ASN A 64 -8.96 -12.09 2.79
CA ASN A 64 -8.84 -10.89 1.97
C ASN A 64 -7.95 -11.15 0.73
N LEU A 65 -7.99 -10.24 -0.24
CA LEU A 65 -7.27 -10.41 -1.51
C LEU A 65 -5.75 -10.27 -1.30
N ALA A 66 -5.33 -9.43 -0.35
CA ALA A 66 -3.94 -9.26 0.04
C ALA A 66 -3.33 -10.55 0.59
N SER A 67 -4.02 -11.27 1.50
CA SER A 67 -3.49 -12.53 2.00
C SER A 67 -3.33 -13.57 0.89
N LYS A 68 -4.23 -13.57 -0.11
CA LYS A 68 -4.12 -14.42 -1.31
C LYS A 68 -2.95 -14.03 -2.18
N ILE A 69 -2.75 -12.74 -2.45
CA ILE A 69 -1.60 -12.23 -3.21
C ILE A 69 -0.31 -12.56 -2.47
N VAL A 70 -0.23 -12.26 -1.17
CA VAL A 70 0.94 -12.56 -0.36
C VAL A 70 1.20 -14.08 -0.32
N HIS A 71 0.17 -14.91 -0.16
CA HIS A 71 0.33 -16.36 -0.25
C HIS A 71 0.81 -16.80 -1.62
N ALA A 72 0.33 -16.21 -2.70
CA ALA A 72 0.81 -16.51 -4.05
C ALA A 72 2.28 -16.10 -4.24
N ILE A 73 2.64 -14.87 -3.85
CA ILE A 73 4.01 -14.33 -3.91
C ILE A 73 4.96 -15.19 -3.05
N THR A 74 4.50 -15.66 -1.90
CA THR A 74 5.31 -16.44 -0.96
C THR A 74 5.22 -17.97 -1.18
N PHE A 75 4.71 -18.42 -2.33
CA PHE A 75 4.45 -19.83 -2.67
C PHE A 75 3.77 -20.62 -1.54
N ASN A 76 2.52 -20.26 -1.24
CA ASN A 76 1.70 -20.83 -0.18
C ASN A 76 2.28 -20.63 1.23
N GLY A 77 3.01 -19.53 1.44
CA GLY A 77 3.59 -19.18 2.74
C GLY A 77 4.97 -19.79 3.03
N LYS A 78 5.48 -20.66 2.16
CA LYS A 78 6.81 -21.30 2.33
C LYS A 78 7.95 -20.29 2.32
N PHE A 79 7.81 -19.18 1.57
CA PHE A 79 8.84 -18.14 1.47
C PHE A 79 8.71 -17.04 2.52
N ILE A 80 7.70 -17.07 3.40
CA ILE A 80 7.55 -16.03 4.44
C ILE A 80 8.79 -15.97 5.33
N ALA A 81 9.38 -17.13 5.67
CA ALA A 81 10.61 -17.21 6.45
C ALA A 81 11.83 -16.57 5.77
N PHE A 82 11.82 -16.47 4.43
CA PHE A 82 12.92 -15.90 3.64
C PHE A 82 12.76 -14.40 3.38
N LEU A 83 11.62 -13.77 3.69
CA LEU A 83 11.40 -12.35 3.47
C LEU A 83 12.49 -11.45 4.11
N PRO A 84 12.97 -11.70 5.35
CA PRO A 84 14.03 -10.88 5.91
C PRO A 84 15.35 -10.98 5.13
N LEU A 85 15.66 -12.17 4.60
CA LEU A 85 16.84 -12.37 3.76
C LEU A 85 16.71 -11.62 2.44
N MET A 86 15.53 -11.62 1.82
CA MET A 86 15.24 -10.81 0.63
C MET A 86 15.40 -9.32 0.93
N GLY A 87 14.87 -8.84 2.06
CA GLY A 87 14.99 -7.44 2.45
C GLY A 87 16.44 -7.01 2.64
N ILE A 88 17.25 -7.83 3.31
CA ILE A 88 18.71 -7.64 3.40
C ILE A 88 19.34 -7.59 2.01
N GLY A 89 18.95 -8.51 1.11
CA GLY A 89 19.44 -8.52 -0.27
C GLY A 89 19.14 -7.21 -1.00
N VAL A 90 17.95 -6.65 -0.83
CA VAL A 90 17.57 -5.33 -1.38
C VAL A 90 18.49 -4.24 -0.82
N LEU A 91 18.69 -4.17 0.50
CA LEU A 91 19.58 -3.17 1.11
C LEU A 91 21.02 -3.27 0.58
N VAL A 92 21.57 -4.48 0.52
CA VAL A 92 22.92 -4.72 -0.01
C VAL A 92 23.02 -4.32 -1.47
N THR A 93 21.98 -4.62 -2.27
CA THR A 93 21.94 -4.26 -3.70
C THR A 93 21.95 -2.75 -3.89
N VAL A 94 21.14 -2.01 -3.11
CA VAL A 94 21.09 -0.53 -3.16
C VAL A 94 22.46 0.07 -2.82
N ILE A 95 23.11 -0.43 -1.78
CA ILE A 95 24.44 0.06 -1.37
C ILE A 95 25.49 -0.29 -2.43
N ALA A 96 25.49 -1.52 -2.93
CA ALA A 96 26.41 -1.97 -3.95
C ALA A 96 26.23 -1.15 -5.25
N PHE A 97 24.98 -0.88 -5.65
CA PHE A 97 24.67 -0.05 -6.80
C PHE A 97 25.24 1.37 -6.64
N ASN A 98 25.00 2.01 -5.49
CA ASN A 98 25.49 3.37 -5.24
C ASN A 98 27.02 3.45 -5.19
N LEU A 99 27.68 2.46 -4.59
CA LEU A 99 29.14 2.43 -4.47
C LEU A 99 29.84 2.03 -5.78
N MET A 100 29.28 1.09 -6.54
CA MET A 100 29.96 0.48 -7.71
C MET A 100 29.54 1.10 -9.03
N VAL A 101 28.28 1.55 -9.16
CA VAL A 101 27.71 2.04 -10.42
C VAL A 101 27.56 3.55 -10.39
N ALA A 102 26.83 4.08 -9.41
CA ALA A 102 26.56 5.52 -9.33
C ALA A 102 27.77 6.34 -8.86
N ASN A 103 28.75 5.69 -8.22
CA ASN A 103 29.92 6.33 -7.58
C ASN A 103 29.53 7.54 -6.69
N ASN A 104 28.38 7.43 -6.04
CA ASN A 104 27.80 8.48 -5.22
C ASN A 104 27.52 7.95 -3.81
N TYR A 105 27.87 8.75 -2.81
CA TYR A 105 27.65 8.41 -1.40
C TYR A 105 26.30 8.92 -0.87
N TYR A 106 25.58 9.70 -1.67
CA TYR A 106 24.27 10.22 -1.32
C TYR A 106 23.16 9.29 -1.82
N LEU A 107 22.21 9.00 -0.93
CA LEU A 107 21.00 8.24 -1.27
C LEU A 107 20.02 9.15 -2.01
N GLY A 108 19.63 8.75 -3.21
CA GLY A 108 18.60 9.39 -4.02
C GLY A 108 17.18 8.98 -3.61
N SER A 109 16.17 9.59 -4.24
CA SER A 109 14.75 9.30 -3.97
C SER A 109 14.39 7.82 -4.18
N ASN A 110 14.96 7.20 -5.21
CA ASN A 110 14.73 5.79 -5.54
C ASN A 110 15.34 4.86 -4.51
N ASP A 111 16.49 5.22 -3.93
CA ASP A 111 17.12 4.46 -2.87
C ASP A 111 16.23 4.41 -1.63
N TYR A 112 15.64 5.54 -1.22
CA TYR A 112 14.72 5.56 -0.06
C TYR A 112 13.53 4.63 -0.24
N VAL A 113 12.97 4.52 -1.46
CA VAL A 113 11.88 3.57 -1.75
C VAL A 113 12.36 2.12 -1.67
N ALA A 114 13.55 1.83 -2.19
CA ALA A 114 14.15 0.49 -2.10
C ALA A 114 14.51 0.12 -0.65
N LEU A 115 15.04 1.07 0.13
CA LEU A 115 15.31 0.92 1.55
C LEU A 115 14.03 0.69 2.35
N LEU A 116 12.94 1.39 2.01
CA LEU A 116 11.62 1.17 2.60
C LEU A 116 11.15 -0.27 2.34
N LEU A 117 11.23 -0.75 1.10
CA LEU A 117 10.90 -2.15 0.78
C LEU A 117 11.77 -3.13 1.56
N GLY A 118 13.09 -2.91 1.59
CA GLY A 118 14.03 -3.73 2.36
C GLY A 118 13.68 -3.79 3.85
N GLY A 119 13.36 -2.63 4.45
CA GLY A 119 12.93 -2.52 5.84
C GLY A 119 11.61 -3.23 6.12
N VAL A 120 10.61 -3.08 5.23
CA VAL A 120 9.31 -3.76 5.36
C VAL A 120 9.47 -5.28 5.25
N LEU A 121 10.28 -5.77 4.31
CA LEU A 121 10.59 -7.20 4.15
C LEU A 121 11.28 -7.78 5.39
N ILE A 122 12.24 -7.05 5.96
CA ILE A 122 12.92 -7.43 7.21
C ILE A 122 11.95 -7.46 8.39
N ALA A 123 11.12 -6.43 8.54
CA ALA A 123 10.19 -6.29 9.66
C ALA A 123 8.97 -7.21 9.58
N TYR A 124 8.64 -7.74 8.39
CA TYR A 124 7.38 -8.45 8.12
C TYR A 124 7.06 -9.55 9.14
N ASN A 125 8.02 -10.41 9.44
CA ASN A 125 7.82 -11.54 10.38
C ASN A 125 7.78 -11.13 11.86
N PHE A 126 8.18 -9.90 12.16
CA PHE A 126 8.25 -9.37 13.53
C PHE A 126 6.99 -8.62 13.92
N ILE A 127 6.17 -8.21 12.94
CA ILE A 127 4.93 -7.51 13.18
C ILE A 127 3.88 -8.49 13.74
N PRO A 128 3.30 -8.22 14.93
CA PRO A 128 2.29 -9.08 15.54
C PRO A 128 1.08 -9.30 14.63
N LYS A 129 0.49 -10.51 14.68
CA LYS A 129 -0.71 -10.86 13.88
C LYS A 129 -1.91 -9.91 14.05
N ARG A 130 -2.01 -9.20 15.19
CA ARG A 130 -3.06 -8.18 15.41
C ARG A 130 -2.99 -7.03 14.40
N TYR A 131 -1.83 -6.83 13.76
CA TYR A 131 -1.59 -5.83 12.73
C TYR A 131 -1.36 -6.47 11.35
N ALA A 132 -1.97 -7.63 11.09
CA ALA A 132 -1.78 -8.34 9.81
C ALA A 132 -2.22 -7.48 8.61
N VAL A 133 -3.29 -6.70 8.77
CA VAL A 133 -3.84 -5.81 7.74
C VAL A 133 -2.82 -4.73 7.36
N GLU A 134 -2.29 -4.02 8.35
CA GLU A 134 -1.33 -2.93 8.18
C GLU A 134 0.01 -3.44 7.66
N ARG A 135 0.44 -4.62 8.15
CA ARG A 135 1.64 -5.30 7.66
C ARG A 135 1.52 -5.67 6.19
N ASP A 136 0.43 -6.33 5.81
CA ASP A 136 0.20 -6.79 4.44
C ASP A 136 0.03 -5.58 3.50
N PHE A 137 -0.62 -4.50 3.97
CA PHE A 137 -0.69 -3.22 3.27
C PHE A 137 0.70 -2.64 3.02
N ALA A 138 1.55 -2.51 4.05
CA ALA A 138 2.88 -1.94 3.92
C ALA A 138 3.76 -2.74 2.96
N LEU A 139 3.67 -4.08 2.99
CA LEU A 139 4.37 -4.95 2.06
C LEU A 139 3.91 -4.73 0.62
N LEU A 140 2.60 -4.78 0.37
CA LEU A 140 2.07 -4.59 -0.98
C LEU A 140 2.36 -3.19 -1.51
N PHE A 141 2.17 -2.16 -0.68
CA PHE A 141 2.45 -0.78 -1.05
C PHE A 141 3.92 -0.58 -1.42
N SER A 142 4.86 -0.98 -0.57
CA SER A 142 6.29 -0.82 -0.83
C SER A 142 6.77 -1.65 -2.02
N LEU A 143 6.24 -2.87 -2.20
CA LEU A 143 6.57 -3.72 -3.34
C LEU A 143 6.06 -3.14 -4.65
N LEU A 144 4.79 -2.71 -4.69
CA LEU A 144 4.20 -2.08 -5.88
C LEU A 144 4.91 -0.77 -6.21
N LEU A 145 5.23 0.04 -5.20
CA LEU A 145 5.96 1.28 -5.40
C LEU A 145 7.35 1.01 -5.98
N PHE A 146 8.07 0.01 -5.46
CA PHE A 146 9.36 -0.40 -6.01
C PHE A 146 9.25 -0.87 -7.47
N ILE A 147 8.24 -1.71 -7.79
CA ILE A 147 8.06 -2.24 -9.14
C ILE A 147 7.62 -1.16 -10.14
N LEU A 148 6.72 -0.26 -9.73
CA LEU A 148 6.16 0.77 -10.63
C LEU A 148 7.07 1.98 -10.77
N LEU A 149 7.89 2.29 -9.77
CA LEU A 149 8.73 3.49 -9.74
C LEU A 149 10.21 3.16 -9.88
N VAL A 150 10.77 2.36 -8.97
CA VAL A 150 12.23 2.16 -8.89
C VAL A 150 12.73 1.37 -10.10
N ILE A 151 12.11 0.22 -10.42
CA ILE A 151 12.58 -0.62 -11.54
C ILE A 151 12.59 0.15 -12.87
N PRO A 152 11.48 0.81 -13.31
CA PRO A 152 11.47 1.48 -14.61
C PRO A 152 12.42 2.68 -14.67
N THR A 153 12.53 3.45 -13.58
CA THR A 153 13.40 4.63 -13.56
C THR A 153 14.88 4.25 -13.51
N THR A 154 15.26 3.22 -12.75
CA THR A 154 16.64 2.69 -12.77
C THR A 154 16.98 2.05 -14.12
N ILE A 155 16.06 1.32 -14.76
CA ILE A 155 16.29 0.80 -16.12
C ILE A 155 16.51 1.96 -17.09
N LEU A 156 15.67 3.00 -17.03
CA LEU A 156 15.81 4.17 -17.89
C LEU A 156 17.18 4.83 -17.70
N GLU A 157 17.58 5.09 -16.46
CA GLU A 157 18.88 5.69 -16.11
C GLU A 157 20.08 4.83 -16.57
N LEU A 158 19.97 3.49 -16.54
CA LEU A 158 21.01 2.60 -17.03
C LEU A 158 21.08 2.53 -18.57
N THR A 159 19.96 2.78 -19.26
CA THR A 159 19.87 2.68 -20.73
C THR A 159 20.02 4.02 -21.45
N SER A 160 19.81 5.13 -20.75
CA SER A 160 19.77 6.48 -21.32
C SER A 160 20.85 7.33 -20.66
N SER A 161 21.79 7.84 -21.47
CA SER A 161 22.88 8.71 -21.02
C SER A 161 22.41 10.07 -20.49
N ASP A 162 21.19 10.47 -20.86
CA ASP A 162 20.44 11.55 -20.22
C ASP A 162 19.06 11.00 -19.88
N ALA A 163 18.56 11.30 -18.66
CA ALA A 163 17.19 10.99 -18.24
C ALA A 163 16.20 11.92 -18.96
N ASP A 164 16.24 11.90 -20.30
CA ASP A 164 15.52 12.84 -21.12
C ASP A 164 14.08 12.36 -21.30
N THR A 165 13.16 13.10 -20.69
CA THR A 165 11.72 12.93 -20.85
C THR A 165 11.23 13.46 -22.20
N ASN A 166 12.12 13.85 -23.11
CA ASN A 166 11.81 14.34 -24.45
C ASN A 166 11.17 13.25 -25.31
N SER A 167 9.85 13.13 -25.20
CA SER A 167 9.05 12.20 -25.97
C SER A 167 7.76 12.86 -26.44
N PRO A 168 7.18 12.40 -27.57
CA PRO A 168 5.86 12.84 -28.00
C PRO A 168 4.78 12.60 -26.93
N ILE A 169 4.95 11.56 -26.11
CA ILE A 169 4.03 11.24 -25.01
C ILE A 169 4.04 12.37 -23.98
N THR A 170 5.22 12.85 -23.57
CA THR A 170 5.38 13.99 -22.67
C THR A 170 4.73 15.24 -23.24
N TYR A 171 4.89 15.48 -24.54
CA TYR A 171 4.26 16.62 -25.19
C TYR A 171 2.73 16.57 -25.12
N TYR A 172 2.12 15.48 -25.60
CA TYR A 172 0.66 15.38 -25.67
C TYR A 172 -0.01 15.24 -24.30
N LEU A 173 0.63 14.56 -23.34
CA LEU A 173 0.06 14.38 -22.00
C LEU A 173 0.33 15.55 -21.06
N LEU A 174 1.46 16.25 -21.19
CA LEU A 174 1.92 17.22 -20.18
C LEU A 174 2.11 18.61 -20.79
N ALA A 175 3.03 18.76 -21.75
CA ALA A 175 3.44 20.08 -22.24
C ALA A 175 2.30 20.82 -22.94
N ALA A 176 1.61 20.19 -23.89
CA ALA A 176 0.56 20.81 -24.67
C ALA A 176 -0.67 21.20 -23.81
N PRO A 177 -1.21 20.34 -22.92
CA PRO A 177 -2.30 20.73 -22.03
C PRO A 177 -1.89 21.85 -21.06
N THR A 178 -0.67 21.81 -20.52
CA THR A 178 -0.15 22.85 -19.62
C THR A 178 -0.01 24.20 -20.35
N ALA A 179 0.55 24.20 -21.57
CA ALA A 179 0.69 25.40 -22.38
C ALA A 179 -0.69 25.97 -22.78
N ALA A 180 -1.63 25.11 -23.16
CA ALA A 180 -3.00 25.52 -23.48
C ALA A 180 -3.69 26.19 -22.28
N LEU A 181 -3.57 25.58 -21.09
CA LEU A 181 -4.14 26.16 -19.88
C LEU A 181 -3.44 27.45 -19.46
N SER A 182 -2.12 27.56 -19.62
CA SER A 182 -1.37 28.78 -19.34
C SER A 182 -1.76 29.93 -20.27
N ARG A 183 -2.03 29.65 -21.56
CA ARG A 183 -2.57 30.64 -22.51
C ARG A 183 -3.96 31.12 -22.12
N LEU A 184 -4.78 30.27 -21.51
CA LEU A 184 -6.08 30.69 -20.98
C LEU A 184 -5.93 31.73 -19.85
N PHE A 185 -4.85 31.66 -19.08
CA PHE A 185 -4.48 32.67 -18.09
C PHE A 185 -3.79 33.92 -18.69
N GLY A 186 -3.75 34.05 -20.01
CA GLY A 186 -3.17 35.19 -20.71
C GLY A 186 -1.65 35.14 -20.88
N ILE A 187 -1.01 34.02 -20.58
CA ILE A 187 0.46 33.89 -20.66
C ILE A 187 0.85 33.31 -22.03
N PRO A 188 1.67 34.01 -22.83
CA PRO A 188 2.10 33.53 -24.14
C PRO A 188 3.16 32.43 -23.97
N VAL A 189 2.70 31.17 -23.87
CA VAL A 189 3.56 29.98 -23.79
C VAL A 189 3.72 29.33 -25.15
N VAL A 190 4.95 29.05 -25.57
CA VAL A 190 5.28 28.28 -26.78
C VAL A 190 5.65 26.85 -26.39
N SER A 191 5.02 25.87 -27.04
CA SER A 191 5.29 24.44 -26.88
C SER A 191 4.90 23.72 -28.18
N PRO A 192 5.73 22.79 -28.70
CA PRO A 192 7.06 22.44 -28.21
C PRO A 192 8.07 23.57 -28.47
N PHE A 193 9.12 23.63 -27.65
CA PHE A 193 10.28 24.50 -27.94
C PHE A 193 11.01 23.99 -29.19
N MET A 194 11.54 24.90 -30.01
CA MET A 194 12.26 24.57 -31.24
C MET A 194 13.73 24.94 -31.07
N ASP A 195 14.62 23.94 -31.07
CA ASP A 195 16.07 24.15 -31.07
C ASP A 195 16.65 23.80 -32.44
N ALA A 196 17.24 24.79 -33.12
CA ALA A 196 17.80 24.64 -34.47
C ALA A 196 16.86 23.94 -35.49
N GLY A 197 15.54 24.12 -35.35
CA GLY A 197 14.52 23.49 -36.21
C GLY A 197 14.08 22.08 -35.77
N THR A 198 14.58 21.59 -34.64
CA THR A 198 14.17 20.32 -34.03
C THR A 198 13.23 20.55 -32.84
N PRO A 199 12.10 19.82 -32.74
CA PRO A 199 11.16 19.99 -31.64
C PRO A 199 11.70 19.30 -30.37
N ILE A 200 11.79 20.07 -29.29
CA ILE A 200 12.09 19.57 -27.95
C ILE A 200 10.76 19.47 -27.18
N TYR A 201 10.23 18.25 -27.11
CA TYR A 201 8.87 17.93 -26.64
C TYR A 201 8.65 18.15 -25.15
N ASN A 202 9.71 18.08 -24.35
CA ASN A 202 9.67 18.32 -22.90
C ASN A 202 10.00 19.76 -22.52
N HIS A 203 10.23 20.67 -23.48
CA HIS A 203 10.55 22.06 -23.20
C HIS A 203 9.40 23.01 -23.60
N MET A 204 9.24 24.05 -22.79
CA MET A 204 8.29 25.14 -23.01
C MET A 204 9.03 26.46 -22.85
N GLU A 205 8.72 27.43 -23.71
CA GLU A 205 9.29 28.77 -23.64
C GLU A 205 8.21 29.77 -23.25
N ILE A 206 8.55 30.62 -22.29
CA ILE A 206 7.76 31.79 -21.91
C ILE A 206 8.65 33.02 -21.95
N ILE A 207 8.08 34.16 -22.34
CA ILE A 207 8.75 35.46 -22.20
C ILE A 207 8.26 36.03 -20.88
N GLY A 208 9.15 36.21 -19.91
CA GLY A 208 8.83 36.81 -18.61
C GLY A 208 8.32 38.23 -18.76
N ASN A 209 7.67 38.76 -17.72
CA ASN A 209 7.19 40.16 -17.73
C ASN A 209 8.34 41.18 -17.81
N ASP A 210 9.56 40.76 -17.47
CA ASP A 210 10.82 41.50 -17.63
C ASP A 210 11.39 41.44 -19.06
N GLY A 211 10.73 40.72 -19.97
CA GLY A 211 11.17 40.51 -21.35
C GLY A 211 12.23 39.42 -21.51
N MET A 212 12.63 38.75 -20.43
CA MET A 212 13.64 37.69 -20.50
C MET A 212 13.00 36.34 -20.86
N PRO A 213 13.59 35.57 -21.79
CA PRO A 213 13.09 34.24 -22.10
C PRO A 213 13.38 33.29 -20.93
N ILE A 214 12.35 32.57 -20.49
CA ILE A 214 12.44 31.50 -19.49
C ILE A 214 12.09 30.19 -20.21
N ILE A 215 13.07 29.29 -20.25
CA ILE A 215 12.91 27.95 -20.81
C ILE A 215 12.64 26.99 -19.67
N LEU A 216 11.47 26.37 -19.67
CA LEU A 216 11.07 25.36 -18.70
C LEU A 216 11.23 23.96 -19.29
N SER A 217 12.00 23.11 -18.62
CA SER A 217 12.11 21.69 -18.94
C SER A 217 11.25 20.85 -18.01
N ILE A 218 10.48 19.91 -18.58
CA ILE A 218 9.65 18.96 -17.83
C ILE A 218 10.50 17.74 -17.50
N SER A 219 11.27 17.82 -16.42
CA SER A 219 12.04 16.66 -15.94
C SER A 219 11.13 15.59 -15.30
N LEU A 220 11.74 14.47 -14.90
CA LEU A 220 11.04 13.35 -14.25
C LEU A 220 10.22 13.80 -13.02
N SER A 221 10.70 14.78 -12.25
CA SER A 221 10.02 15.31 -11.06
C SER A 221 8.77 16.16 -11.38
N CYS A 222 8.68 16.72 -12.59
CA CYS A 222 7.54 17.48 -13.09
C CYS A 222 6.52 16.60 -13.84
N SER A 223 6.92 15.41 -14.29
CA SER A 223 6.08 14.51 -15.10
C SER A 223 4.84 13.99 -14.36
N GLY A 224 4.82 14.07 -13.03
CA GLY A 224 3.78 13.48 -12.19
C GLY A 224 3.91 11.97 -12.00
N LEU A 225 4.96 11.34 -12.56
CA LEU A 225 5.17 9.90 -12.48
C LEU A 225 5.30 9.40 -11.03
N TYR A 226 6.05 10.11 -10.18
CA TYR A 226 6.17 9.80 -8.75
C TYR A 226 4.81 9.80 -8.05
N SER A 227 4.03 10.88 -8.23
CA SER A 227 2.71 11.06 -7.62
C SER A 227 1.73 9.97 -8.05
N VAL A 228 1.69 9.64 -9.35
CA VAL A 228 0.84 8.58 -9.89
C VAL A 228 1.26 7.21 -9.37
N ALA A 229 2.57 6.90 -9.33
CA ALA A 229 3.07 5.64 -8.82
C ALA A 229 2.76 5.44 -7.32
N ILE A 230 2.90 6.48 -6.51
CA ILE A 230 2.53 6.47 -5.08
C ILE A 230 1.02 6.23 -4.94
N PHE A 231 0.21 6.99 -5.67
CA PHE A 231 -1.25 6.86 -5.64
C PHE A 231 -1.72 5.46 -6.04
N VAL A 232 -1.26 4.96 -7.19
CA VAL A 232 -1.66 3.64 -7.72
C VAL A 232 -1.21 2.53 -6.77
N SER A 233 0.02 2.59 -6.26
CA SER A 233 0.52 1.62 -5.28
C SER A 233 -0.32 1.61 -4.00
N ALA A 234 -0.63 2.80 -3.45
CA ALA A 234 -1.44 2.92 -2.23
C ALA A 234 -2.87 2.44 -2.45
N PHE A 235 -3.49 2.81 -3.58
CA PHE A 235 -4.84 2.39 -3.92
C PHE A 235 -4.95 0.88 -4.10
N ILE A 236 -4.05 0.28 -4.87
CA ILE A 236 -4.06 -1.18 -5.10
C ILE A 236 -3.78 -1.92 -3.80
N ALA A 237 -2.82 -1.47 -2.99
CA ALA A 237 -2.53 -2.08 -1.69
C ALA A 237 -3.73 -1.99 -0.74
N PHE A 238 -4.39 -0.83 -0.67
CA PHE A 238 -5.60 -0.63 0.13
C PHE A 238 -6.73 -1.55 -0.33
N VAL A 239 -7.02 -1.58 -1.63
CA VAL A 239 -8.06 -2.43 -2.20
C VAL A 239 -7.76 -3.90 -1.95
N ALA A 240 -6.50 -4.34 -2.12
CA ALA A 240 -6.13 -5.72 -1.87
C ALA A 240 -6.40 -6.12 -0.41
N VAL A 241 -6.11 -5.23 0.53
CA VAL A 241 -6.24 -5.52 1.97
C VAL A 241 -7.69 -5.46 2.44
N GLU A 242 -8.47 -4.48 1.97
CA GLU A 242 -9.83 -4.23 2.45
C GLU A 242 -10.91 -4.97 1.64
N TYR A 243 -10.68 -5.21 0.34
CA TYR A 243 -11.65 -5.83 -0.55
C TYR A 243 -11.31 -7.28 -0.90
N LYS A 244 -12.37 -8.10 -1.07
CA LYS A 244 -12.22 -9.52 -1.44
C LYS A 244 -12.00 -9.76 -2.93
N LYS A 245 -12.42 -8.83 -3.79
CA LYS A 245 -12.40 -8.96 -5.26
C LYS A 245 -12.20 -7.59 -5.90
N PHE A 246 -11.47 -7.57 -7.02
CA PHE A 246 -11.35 -6.41 -7.88
C PHE A 246 -12.56 -6.38 -8.83
N ASP A 247 -13.51 -5.48 -8.58
CA ASP A 247 -14.71 -5.34 -9.39
C ASP A 247 -14.59 -4.15 -10.37
N ARG A 248 -15.55 -4.04 -11.29
CA ARG A 248 -15.58 -2.94 -12.28
C ARG A 248 -15.66 -1.56 -11.61
N LYS A 249 -16.24 -1.47 -10.41
CA LYS A 249 -16.35 -0.21 -9.64
C LYS A 249 -14.99 0.23 -9.11
N VAL A 250 -14.22 -0.70 -8.54
CA VAL A 250 -12.84 -0.46 -8.12
C VAL A 250 -11.96 -0.05 -9.31
N GLY A 251 -12.11 -0.71 -10.46
CA GLY A 251 -11.41 -0.31 -11.69
C GLY A 251 -11.79 1.10 -12.17
N LEU A 252 -13.07 1.46 -12.11
CA LEU A 252 -13.53 2.81 -12.43
C LEU A 252 -12.97 3.86 -11.46
N LEU A 253 -12.96 3.56 -10.16
CA LEU A 253 -12.37 4.41 -9.12
C LEU A 253 -10.88 4.66 -9.35
N LEU A 254 -10.13 3.61 -9.68
CA LEU A 254 -8.72 3.73 -10.04
C LEU A 254 -8.54 4.63 -11.26
N GLY A 255 -9.36 4.44 -12.31
CA GLY A 255 -9.33 5.27 -13.51
C GLY A 255 -9.62 6.75 -13.23
N ILE A 256 -10.66 7.04 -12.42
CA ILE A 256 -10.98 8.40 -11.97
C ILE A 256 -9.83 8.99 -11.16
N GLY A 257 -9.22 8.21 -10.25
CA GLY A 257 -8.08 8.62 -9.45
C GLY A 257 -6.86 8.99 -10.29
N ILE A 258 -6.50 8.15 -11.27
CA ILE A 258 -5.39 8.42 -12.20
C ILE A 258 -5.69 9.67 -13.03
N PHE A 259 -6.91 9.80 -13.55
CA PHE A 259 -7.33 10.95 -14.33
C PHE A 259 -7.24 12.26 -13.53
N LEU A 260 -7.75 12.27 -12.31
CA LEU A 260 -7.70 13.45 -11.44
C LEU A 260 -6.27 13.77 -10.96
N ALA A 261 -5.42 12.76 -10.75
CA ALA A 261 -4.00 12.95 -10.49
C ALA A 261 -3.28 13.62 -11.68
N TRP A 262 -3.63 13.23 -12.91
CA TRP A 262 -3.15 13.89 -14.12
C TRP A 262 -3.60 15.35 -14.19
N VAL A 263 -4.89 15.64 -13.96
CA VAL A 263 -5.41 17.02 -13.90
C VAL A 263 -4.68 17.84 -12.84
N ALA A 264 -4.48 17.30 -11.63
CA ALA A 264 -3.75 17.96 -10.56
C ALA A 264 -2.30 18.27 -10.96
N ASN A 265 -1.65 17.39 -11.72
CA ASN A 265 -0.31 17.64 -12.23
C ASN A 265 -0.28 18.79 -13.27
N ILE A 266 -1.25 18.85 -14.19
CA ILE A 266 -1.37 19.97 -15.15
C ILE A 266 -1.60 21.30 -14.42
N LEU A 267 -2.46 21.30 -13.39
CA LEU A 267 -2.69 22.49 -12.56
C LEU A 267 -1.41 22.93 -11.83
N ARG A 268 -0.67 21.98 -11.25
CA ARG A 268 0.65 22.25 -10.62
C ARG A 268 1.61 22.91 -11.61
N MET A 269 1.77 22.33 -12.80
CA MET A 269 2.70 22.87 -13.82
C MET A 269 2.26 24.25 -14.31
N THR A 270 0.95 24.46 -14.50
CA THR A 270 0.40 25.76 -14.89
C THR A 270 0.66 26.81 -13.82
N LEU A 271 0.47 26.47 -12.54
CA LEU A 271 0.77 27.36 -11.43
C LEU A 271 2.25 27.75 -11.39
N ILE A 272 3.16 26.81 -11.64
CA ILE A 272 4.61 27.07 -11.76
C ILE A 272 4.88 28.08 -12.88
N ILE A 273 4.26 27.92 -14.06
CA ILE A 273 4.40 28.87 -15.18
C ILE A 273 3.86 30.25 -14.83
N VAL A 274 2.67 30.32 -14.21
CA VAL A 274 2.05 31.58 -13.79
C VAL A 274 2.98 32.34 -12.84
N VAL A 275 3.48 31.66 -11.81
CA VAL A 275 4.42 32.28 -10.86
C VAL A 275 5.73 32.66 -11.55
N GLY A 276 6.27 31.80 -12.43
CA GLY A 276 7.49 32.11 -13.16
C GLY A 276 7.36 33.33 -14.06
N TYR A 277 6.19 33.55 -14.66
CA TYR A 277 5.91 34.72 -15.50
C TYR A 277 5.86 36.03 -14.71
N TYR A 278 5.23 36.03 -13.53
CA TYR A 278 5.03 37.25 -12.72
C TYR A 278 6.15 37.53 -11.71
N GLU A 279 6.70 36.50 -11.08
CA GLU A 279 7.64 36.60 -9.95
C GLU A 279 9.06 36.09 -10.30
N GLY A 280 9.26 35.59 -11.52
CA GLY A 280 10.54 35.11 -12.02
C GLY A 280 10.93 33.68 -11.61
N ALA A 281 12.07 33.24 -12.11
CA ALA A 281 12.52 31.85 -12.03
C ALA A 281 12.82 31.36 -10.59
N ALA A 282 13.29 32.22 -9.69
CA ALA A 282 13.60 31.82 -8.32
C ALA A 282 12.33 31.43 -7.54
N THR A 283 11.28 32.25 -7.63
CA THR A 283 9.98 31.99 -6.99
C THR A 283 9.30 30.77 -7.61
N MET A 284 9.43 30.60 -8.93
CA MET A 284 8.98 29.40 -9.65
C MET A 284 9.58 28.11 -9.08
N VAL A 285 10.90 28.06 -8.85
CA VAL A 285 11.57 26.89 -8.26
C VAL A 285 11.08 26.63 -6.83
N TRP A 286 10.88 27.68 -6.04
CA TRP A 286 10.32 27.54 -4.69
C TRP A 286 8.90 26.95 -4.72
N VAL A 287 8.04 27.43 -5.61
CA VAL A 287 6.67 26.91 -5.81
C VAL A 287 6.70 25.46 -6.29
N HIS A 288 7.62 25.11 -7.19
CA HIS A 288 7.80 23.73 -7.67
C HIS A 288 8.11 22.77 -6.51
N ASN A 289 8.99 23.18 -5.60
CA ASN A 289 9.46 22.36 -4.48
C ASN A 289 8.45 22.24 -3.33
N ASN A 290 7.65 23.29 -3.06
CA ASN A 290 6.78 23.34 -1.88
C ASN A 290 5.30 23.22 -2.23
N VAL A 291 4.79 24.11 -3.09
CA VAL A 291 3.36 24.19 -3.41
C VAL A 291 2.92 22.97 -4.22
N GLY A 292 3.80 22.45 -5.07
CA GLY A 292 3.55 21.22 -5.81
C GLY A 292 3.16 20.04 -4.93
N GLU A 293 3.84 19.89 -3.79
CA GLU A 293 3.55 18.83 -2.82
C GLU A 293 2.20 19.07 -2.10
N LEU A 294 1.91 20.33 -1.74
CA LEU A 294 0.63 20.71 -1.13
C LEU A 294 -0.57 20.38 -2.05
N ILE A 295 -0.46 20.69 -3.34
CA ILE A 295 -1.50 20.38 -4.33
C ILE A 295 -1.73 18.86 -4.39
N PHE A 296 -0.66 18.07 -4.42
CA PHE A 296 -0.74 16.61 -4.44
C PHE A 296 -1.42 16.07 -3.17
N MET A 297 -1.00 16.51 -1.97
CA MET A 297 -1.60 16.08 -0.71
C MET A 297 -3.08 16.46 -0.60
N ALA A 298 -3.44 17.68 -1.03
CA ALA A 298 -4.82 18.14 -1.04
C ALA A 298 -5.69 17.26 -1.95
N TRP A 299 -5.24 17.01 -3.18
CA TRP A 299 -5.92 16.13 -4.13
C TRP A 299 -6.10 14.72 -3.56
N VAL A 300 -5.02 14.08 -3.08
CA VAL A 300 -5.09 12.72 -2.53
C VAL A 300 -6.08 12.66 -1.37
N THR A 301 -6.05 13.64 -0.47
CA THR A 301 -7.00 13.74 0.65
C THR A 301 -8.44 13.84 0.15
N LEU A 302 -8.72 14.71 -0.82
CA LEU A 302 -10.05 14.84 -1.42
C LEU A 302 -10.51 13.55 -2.08
N PHE A 303 -9.62 12.84 -2.78
CA PHE A 303 -9.93 11.54 -3.37
C PHE A 303 -10.34 10.52 -2.32
N TRP A 304 -9.56 10.35 -1.25
CA TRP A 304 -9.86 9.38 -0.20
C TRP A 304 -11.16 9.75 0.51
N LEU A 305 -11.39 11.03 0.82
CA LEU A 305 -12.65 11.51 1.40
C LEU A 305 -13.84 11.19 0.48
N PHE A 306 -13.73 11.48 -0.81
CA PHE A 306 -14.75 11.14 -1.80
C PHE A 306 -15.00 9.64 -1.86
N MET A 307 -13.93 8.83 -1.95
CA MET A 307 -14.02 7.39 -2.02
C MET A 307 -14.71 6.81 -0.77
N PHE A 308 -14.32 7.22 0.43
CA PHE A 308 -14.94 6.76 1.68
C PHE A 308 -16.40 7.19 1.79
N ARG A 309 -16.73 8.43 1.38
CA ARG A 309 -18.09 9.00 1.48
C ARG A 309 -19.08 8.37 0.51
N TYR A 310 -18.66 8.08 -0.72
CA TYR A 310 -19.55 7.63 -1.79
C TYR A 310 -19.58 6.11 -1.96
N PHE A 311 -18.52 5.40 -1.59
CA PHE A 311 -18.44 3.95 -1.76
C PHE A 311 -18.75 3.16 -0.49
N GLY A 312 -19.18 3.83 0.59
CA GLY A 312 -19.77 3.18 1.76
C GLY A 312 -18.80 2.24 2.49
N ILE A 313 -17.50 2.51 2.44
CA ILE A 313 -16.48 1.73 3.20
C ILE A 313 -16.75 1.81 4.71
N LEU A 314 -17.40 2.89 5.17
CA LEU A 314 -17.81 3.07 6.56
C LEU A 314 -19.14 2.38 6.90
N ASP A 315 -19.96 2.00 5.91
CA ASP A 315 -21.34 1.54 6.15
C ASP A 315 -21.46 0.02 6.32
N LYS A 316 -20.39 -0.75 6.11
CA LYS A 316 -20.46 -2.22 6.13
C LYS A 316 -20.06 -2.90 7.44
N LYS A 317 -19.78 -2.14 8.50
CA LYS A 317 -19.49 -2.72 9.83
C LYS A 317 -20.73 -3.04 10.68
N THR A 318 -21.94 -2.71 10.22
CA THR A 318 -23.19 -2.94 10.97
C THR A 318 -23.99 -4.17 10.53
N GLU A 319 -23.46 -5.02 9.65
CA GLU A 319 -24.11 -6.30 9.27
C GLU A 319 -23.44 -7.55 9.87
N LYS A 320 -22.53 -7.39 10.84
CA LYS A 320 -22.03 -8.53 11.65
C LYS A 320 -22.65 -8.53 13.04
N THR A 321 -23.97 -8.68 13.11
CA THR A 321 -24.60 -9.33 14.27
C THR A 321 -25.91 -10.05 13.94
N GLU A 322 -26.09 -10.63 12.74
CA GLU A 322 -27.25 -11.53 12.50
C GLU A 322 -26.95 -12.85 11.76
N SER A 323 -25.73 -13.12 11.31
CA SER A 323 -25.41 -14.45 10.74
C SER A 323 -25.03 -15.52 11.78
N GLY A 324 -25.17 -15.19 13.07
CA GLY A 324 -25.28 -16.14 14.16
C GLY A 324 -26.69 -16.71 14.34
N ARG A 325 -27.61 -16.54 13.37
CA ARG A 325 -28.74 -17.46 13.20
C ARG A 325 -28.16 -18.83 12.80
N SER A 326 -27.59 -19.52 13.78
CA SER A 326 -27.81 -20.95 13.95
C SER A 326 -29.20 -21.25 13.42
N ARG A 327 -29.32 -22.23 12.51
CA ARG A 327 -30.59 -22.85 12.17
C ARG A 327 -31.21 -23.36 13.46
N ARG A 328 -31.81 -22.47 14.25
CA ARG A 328 -32.64 -22.82 15.38
C ARG A 328 -33.79 -23.57 14.74
N GLY A 329 -33.95 -24.82 15.15
CA GLY A 329 -34.99 -25.69 14.61
C GLY A 329 -36.34 -24.98 14.67
N LYS A 330 -37.23 -25.34 13.77
CA LYS A 330 -38.65 -24.99 13.93
C LYS A 330 -39.23 -25.91 15.00
N CYS A 331 -40.16 -25.39 15.80
CA CYS A 331 -40.92 -26.23 16.71
C CYS A 331 -41.67 -27.27 15.89
N ALA A 332 -41.50 -28.56 16.21
CA ALA A 332 -42.14 -29.64 15.45
C ALA A 332 -43.64 -29.80 15.73
N VAL A 333 -44.23 -28.99 16.62
CA VAL A 333 -45.68 -28.91 16.84
C VAL A 333 -46.29 -27.75 16.04
N CYS A 334 -45.83 -26.51 16.24
CA CYS A 334 -46.44 -25.33 15.61
C CYS A 334 -45.73 -24.82 14.34
N GLY A 335 -44.55 -25.33 14.00
CA GLY A 335 -43.78 -24.90 12.82
C GLY A 335 -43.06 -23.55 12.94
N GLU A 336 -43.29 -22.81 14.04
CA GLU A 336 -42.65 -21.52 14.30
C GLU A 336 -41.16 -21.67 14.70
N PRO A 337 -40.30 -20.69 14.39
CA PRO A 337 -38.88 -20.74 14.72
C PRO A 337 -38.63 -20.62 16.23
N LEU A 338 -37.71 -21.42 16.76
CA LEU A 338 -37.34 -21.35 18.18
C LEU A 338 -36.55 -20.07 18.51
N SER A 339 -36.96 -19.36 19.55
CA SER A 339 -36.33 -18.13 20.08
C SER A 339 -35.78 -18.36 21.51
N PRO A 340 -34.71 -17.67 21.95
CA PRO A 340 -34.19 -17.82 23.32
C PRO A 340 -35.15 -17.23 24.36
N THR A 341 -36.04 -16.34 23.95
CA THR A 341 -37.06 -15.73 24.80
C THR A 341 -38.20 -16.68 25.13
N ILE A 342 -38.34 -17.80 24.41
CA ILE A 342 -39.40 -18.78 24.62
C ILE A 342 -38.73 -20.10 25.03
N PRO A 343 -39.04 -20.65 26.22
CA PRO A 343 -38.43 -21.89 26.67
C PRO A 343 -38.74 -23.03 25.69
N SER A 344 -37.73 -23.86 25.43
CA SER A 344 -37.82 -24.98 24.50
C SER A 344 -37.43 -26.29 25.17
N ALA A 345 -38.13 -27.38 24.84
CA ALA A 345 -37.80 -28.74 25.23
C ALA A 345 -37.24 -29.52 24.03
N ARG A 346 -36.25 -30.38 24.28
CA ARG A 346 -35.69 -31.29 23.29
C ARG A 346 -36.00 -32.73 23.69
N CYS A 347 -36.56 -33.49 22.75
CA CYS A 347 -36.74 -34.93 22.91
C CYS A 347 -35.43 -35.67 22.57
N GLU A 348 -35.26 -36.88 23.11
CA GLU A 348 -34.10 -37.74 22.82
C GLU A 348 -33.99 -38.12 21.34
N CYS A 349 -35.11 -38.15 20.60
CA CYS A 349 -35.09 -38.38 19.15
C CYS A 349 -34.56 -37.18 18.34
N GLY A 350 -34.18 -36.08 19.00
CA GLY A 350 -33.58 -34.90 18.39
C GLY A 350 -34.58 -33.82 17.96
N SER A 351 -35.89 -34.07 18.03
CA SER A 351 -36.92 -33.06 17.80
C SER A 351 -36.95 -32.02 18.92
N VAL A 352 -37.28 -30.77 18.57
CA VAL A 352 -37.28 -29.64 19.51
C VAL A 352 -38.61 -28.90 19.40
N PHE A 353 -39.13 -28.46 20.54
CA PHE A 353 -40.46 -27.88 20.68
C PHE A 353 -40.46 -26.70 21.64
N HIS A 354 -41.42 -25.78 21.54
CA HIS A 354 -41.68 -24.85 22.64
C HIS A 354 -42.22 -25.63 23.83
N SER A 355 -41.78 -25.29 25.05
CA SER A 355 -42.24 -25.96 26.27
C SER A 355 -43.75 -25.89 26.45
N GLY A 356 -44.39 -24.79 26.03
CA GLY A 356 -45.86 -24.67 26.02
C GLY A 356 -46.55 -25.60 25.01
N CYS A 357 -45.98 -25.74 23.80
CA CYS A 357 -46.58 -26.57 22.74
C CYS A 357 -46.51 -28.07 23.03
N ILE A 358 -45.55 -28.53 23.83
CA ILE A 358 -45.45 -29.95 24.20
C ILE A 358 -46.37 -30.29 25.38
N LEU A 359 -46.68 -29.32 26.24
CA LEU A 359 -47.65 -29.48 27.33
C LEU A 359 -49.08 -29.64 26.82
N THR A 360 -49.43 -28.96 25.72
CA THR A 360 -50.74 -29.15 25.05
C THR A 360 -50.91 -30.54 24.44
N GLU A 361 -49.80 -31.21 24.10
CA GLU A 361 -49.77 -32.58 23.55
C GLU A 361 -49.58 -33.66 24.64
N GLY A 362 -49.88 -33.33 25.90
CA GLY A 362 -49.78 -34.29 27.01
C GLY A 362 -48.34 -34.74 27.32
N SER A 363 -47.34 -33.91 27.01
CA SER A 363 -45.91 -34.20 27.17
C SER A 363 -45.37 -35.33 26.29
N ARG A 364 -46.12 -35.82 25.29
CA ARG A 364 -45.64 -36.83 24.33
C ARG A 364 -45.06 -36.19 23.08
N CYS A 365 -43.88 -36.64 22.68
CA CYS A 365 -43.25 -36.19 21.45
C CYS A 365 -44.06 -36.65 20.23
N PRO A 366 -44.57 -35.75 19.36
CA PRO A 366 -45.34 -36.14 18.19
C PRO A 366 -44.52 -36.88 17.13
N SER A 367 -43.18 -36.77 17.18
CA SER A 367 -42.29 -37.44 16.22
C SER A 367 -41.95 -38.89 16.59
N CYS A 368 -41.87 -39.22 17.89
CA CYS A 368 -41.44 -40.55 18.34
C CYS A 368 -42.34 -41.21 19.39
N GLY A 369 -43.36 -40.51 19.90
CA GLY A 369 -44.31 -41.01 20.89
C GLY A 369 -43.77 -41.13 22.33
N VAL A 370 -42.51 -40.79 22.58
CA VAL A 370 -41.87 -40.88 23.91
C VAL A 370 -42.24 -39.65 24.76
N ASP A 371 -42.45 -39.85 26.05
CA ASP A 371 -42.70 -38.77 27.02
C ASP A 371 -41.45 -37.89 27.15
N VAL A 372 -41.63 -36.59 26.91
CA VAL A 372 -40.56 -35.59 27.01
C VAL A 372 -40.48 -35.11 28.45
N ASN A 373 -39.34 -35.35 29.10
CA ASN A 373 -39.13 -34.91 30.47
C ASN A 373 -38.85 -33.39 30.52
N ILE A 374 -39.89 -32.60 30.75
CA ILE A 374 -39.80 -31.15 30.95
C ILE A 374 -39.38 -30.89 32.39
N ARG A 375 -38.16 -31.28 32.76
CA ARG A 375 -37.58 -30.81 34.03
C ARG A 375 -37.33 -29.32 33.88
N ASN A 376 -38.09 -28.52 34.63
CA ASN A 376 -37.87 -27.09 34.82
C ASN A 376 -36.39 -26.84 35.08
N ARG A 377 -35.66 -26.34 34.07
CA ARG A 377 -34.37 -25.69 34.28
C ARG A 377 -34.67 -24.31 34.85
N GLU A 378 -34.84 -24.23 36.16
CA GLU A 378 -34.76 -22.97 36.91
C GLU A 378 -33.31 -22.57 37.24
N ASP A 379 -32.32 -23.36 36.80
CA ASP A 379 -30.91 -23.04 37.00
C ASP A 379 -30.30 -22.40 35.73
N TYR A 380 -30.56 -21.12 35.46
CA TYR A 380 -29.68 -20.24 34.68
C TYR A 380 -29.88 -18.76 35.04
#